data_AF-A0A928FQ68-F1
#
_entry.id   AF-A0A928FQ68-F1
#
_cell.length_a   1.000
_cell.length_b   1.000
_cell.length_c   1.000
_cell.angle_alpha   90.00
_cell.angle_beta   90.00
_cell.angle_gamma   90.00
#
_symmetry.space_group_name_H-M   'P 1'
#
loop_
_entity.id
_entity.type
_entity.pdbx_description
1 polymer ?
#
loop_
_entity_poly.entity_id
_entity_poly.type
_entity_poly.pdbx_seq_one_letter_code
_entity_poly.pdbx_strand_id
1 'polypeptide(L)'
;MGTSFVSIHIFDNKEFQTSYCKFRSFSDGWQTCITDFSDKDLEYSLKVAKLISKQTSSPVLYFYIFDSDYIYFEFLQNGKIVARYSDDEFSTNKNLYGIPTLLGYGDGYKKRLSKILNCDDADEKTGLLEEYFGVCLLPFSECLSDFVMLKRTKDDKLYNEFVEKEKAIYSKNASIVLELVAEYKGKIFWDYFGSFTQKEHCYLFGYESERAELTPVRFCGEQLEAISEEEFNQNRILRNYVCEFCKIEYGITCYAIFNDSAPKQYANKKMNLPNHLCPLGFDTKNRLVLMGGQKIYIADEDMKIIAKSSIKGECVDMIGDFILTASGDSFCGYEYDPKATVRIYRLNEK
;
A
#
# COMPACT_ATOMS: atom_id res chain seq x y z
N MET A 1 -12.32 16.28 0.01
CA MET A 1 -13.02 15.75 1.19
C MET A 1 -13.30 14.31 0.86
N GLY A 2 -12.65 13.39 1.57
CA GLY A 2 -12.70 11.98 1.21
C GLY A 2 -13.99 11.28 1.65
N THR A 3 -14.43 10.29 0.89
CA THR A 3 -15.56 9.43 1.25
C THR A 3 -15.04 8.35 2.21
N SER A 4 -15.48 8.44 3.46
CA SER A 4 -15.24 7.40 4.46
C SER A 4 -16.46 6.51 4.58
N PHE A 5 -16.24 5.21 4.74
CA PHE A 5 -17.31 4.26 5.04
C PHE A 5 -16.94 3.46 6.29
N VAL A 6 -17.92 3.28 7.18
CA VAL A 6 -17.77 2.52 8.44
C VAL A 6 -18.87 1.48 8.53
N SER A 7 -18.51 0.26 8.93
CA SER A 7 -19.46 -0.80 9.25
C SER A 7 -19.08 -1.52 10.54
N ILE A 8 -20.10 -2.06 11.20
CA ILE A 8 -19.98 -2.80 12.46
C ILE A 8 -20.72 -4.12 12.31
N HIS A 9 -20.04 -5.22 12.57
CA HIS A 9 -20.60 -6.58 12.46
C HIS A 9 -20.35 -7.36 13.75
N ILE A 10 -21.35 -8.11 14.21
CA ILE A 10 -21.25 -9.01 15.37
C ILE A 10 -21.17 -10.44 14.85
N PHE A 11 -20.15 -11.18 15.27
CA PHE A 11 -20.02 -12.60 14.98
C PHE A 11 -20.79 -13.43 16.02
N ASP A 12 -22.11 -13.51 15.84
CA ASP A 12 -23.01 -14.27 16.69
C ASP A 12 -24.29 -14.62 15.91
N ASN A 13 -24.80 -15.83 16.12
CA ASN A 13 -26.07 -16.28 15.56
C ASN A 13 -27.29 -15.81 16.38
N LYS A 14 -27.08 -15.31 17.60
CA LYS A 14 -28.16 -14.81 18.46
C LYS A 14 -28.45 -13.35 18.17
N GLU A 15 -29.70 -13.05 17.84
CA GLU A 15 -30.16 -11.67 17.61
C GLU A 15 -29.73 -10.73 18.74
N PHE A 16 -29.00 -9.67 18.38
CA PHE A 16 -28.55 -8.65 19.29
C PHE A 16 -29.49 -7.45 19.23
N GLN A 17 -30.04 -7.07 20.38
CA GLN A 17 -30.95 -5.95 20.51
C GLN A 17 -30.36 -4.86 21.40
N THR A 18 -30.52 -3.62 20.97
CA THR A 18 -30.07 -2.44 21.71
C THR A 18 -30.90 -1.22 21.34
N SER A 19 -30.91 -0.20 22.19
CA SER A 19 -31.69 1.03 21.98
C SER A 19 -31.05 2.04 21.03
N TYR A 20 -29.75 1.92 20.74
CA TYR A 20 -28.98 2.92 20.00
C TYR A 20 -28.48 2.44 18.63
N CYS A 21 -28.64 1.16 18.30
CA CYS A 21 -28.27 0.58 17.00
C CYS A 21 -29.27 -0.48 16.56
N LYS A 22 -29.43 -0.63 15.25
CA LYS A 22 -30.26 -1.68 14.65
C LYS A 22 -29.35 -2.70 13.97
N PHE A 23 -29.64 -3.98 14.16
CA PHE A 23 -28.89 -5.09 13.56
C PHE A 23 -29.79 -5.93 12.68
N ARG A 24 -29.22 -6.48 11.61
CA ARG A 24 -29.86 -7.45 10.74
C ARG A 24 -28.85 -8.50 10.33
N SER A 25 -29.26 -9.77 10.29
CA SER A 25 -28.43 -10.84 9.73
C SER A 25 -28.67 -10.95 8.23
N PHE A 26 -27.58 -10.92 7.46
CA PHE A 26 -27.57 -11.14 6.01
C PHE A 26 -26.72 -12.35 5.61
N SER A 27 -25.71 -12.67 6.43
CA SER A 27 -24.74 -13.73 6.19
C SER A 27 -24.63 -14.61 7.44
N ASP A 28 -24.39 -15.90 7.24
CA ASP A 28 -24.38 -16.89 8.32
C ASP A 28 -23.31 -16.56 9.36
N GLY A 29 -23.67 -16.62 10.66
CA GLY A 29 -22.76 -16.25 11.74
C GLY A 29 -22.61 -14.75 11.98
N TRP A 30 -23.21 -13.90 11.16
CA TRP A 30 -23.01 -12.45 11.23
C TRP A 30 -24.31 -11.66 11.36
N GLN A 31 -24.23 -10.62 12.19
CA GLN A 31 -25.23 -9.56 12.29
C GLN A 31 -24.58 -8.23 11.95
N THR A 32 -25.15 -7.50 11.01
CA THR A 32 -24.63 -6.23 10.51
C THR A 32 -25.43 -5.07 11.07
N CYS A 33 -24.73 -4.06 11.59
CA CYS A 33 -25.34 -2.81 12.02
C CYS A 33 -25.85 -2.06 10.78
N ILE A 34 -27.14 -1.70 10.77
CA ILE A 34 -27.79 -0.93 9.70
C ILE A 34 -28.09 0.50 10.15
N THR A 35 -27.55 0.91 11.30
CA THR A 35 -27.59 2.30 11.74
C THR A 35 -26.58 3.11 10.96
N ASP A 36 -27.02 4.24 10.41
CA ASP A 36 -26.17 5.14 9.65
C ASP A 36 -25.22 5.92 10.57
N PHE A 37 -23.93 5.93 10.21
CA PHE A 37 -22.87 6.64 10.89
C PHE A 37 -22.23 7.74 10.03
N SER A 38 -22.79 8.07 8.85
CA SER A 38 -22.22 9.05 7.91
C SER A 38 -21.92 10.42 8.56
N ASP A 39 -22.77 10.84 9.49
CA ASP A 39 -22.69 12.15 10.15
C ASP A 39 -21.89 12.11 11.46
N LYS A 40 -21.18 11.01 11.73
CA LYS A 40 -20.43 10.79 12.97
C LYS A 40 -18.95 10.68 12.68
N ASP A 41 -18.14 11.17 13.61
CA ASP A 41 -16.70 10.95 13.56
C ASP A 41 -16.34 9.49 13.86
N LEU A 42 -15.11 9.11 13.50
CA LEU A 42 -14.55 7.76 13.71
C LEU A 42 -14.45 7.40 15.19
N GLU A 43 -14.26 8.38 16.07
CA GLU A 43 -14.13 8.13 17.50
C GLU A 43 -15.48 7.68 18.08
N TYR A 44 -16.57 8.26 17.61
CA TYR A 44 -17.93 7.92 18.01
C TYR A 44 -18.32 6.51 17.55
N SER A 45 -18.14 6.17 16.28
CA SER A 45 -18.49 4.84 15.76
C SER A 45 -17.67 3.73 16.43
N LEU A 46 -16.38 3.99 16.70
CA LEU A 46 -15.54 3.06 17.46
C LEU A 46 -15.97 2.91 18.93
N LYS A 47 -16.38 4.00 19.59
CA LYS A 47 -16.97 3.93 20.96
C LYS A 47 -18.22 3.06 20.96
N VAL A 48 -19.07 3.18 19.94
CA VAL A 48 -20.26 2.33 19.76
C VAL A 48 -19.87 0.86 19.59
N ALA A 49 -18.90 0.55 18.72
CA ALA A 49 -18.41 -0.83 18.55
C ALA A 49 -17.87 -1.43 19.86
N LYS A 50 -17.13 -0.65 20.67
CA LYS A 50 -16.67 -1.06 22.00
C LYS A 50 -17.83 -1.37 22.95
N LEU A 51 -18.84 -0.52 22.99
CA LEU A 51 -20.04 -0.73 23.81
C LEU A 51 -20.77 -2.01 23.41
N ILE A 52 -20.98 -2.23 22.11
CA ILE A 52 -21.61 -3.44 21.57
C ILE A 52 -20.81 -4.68 21.99
N SER A 53 -19.49 -4.69 21.76
CA SER A 53 -18.63 -5.83 22.10
C SER A 53 -18.62 -6.17 23.60
N LYS A 54 -18.88 -5.19 24.47
CA LYS A 54 -19.02 -5.39 25.93
C LYS A 54 -20.36 -6.01 26.29
N GLN A 55 -21.42 -5.72 25.53
CA GLN A 55 -22.78 -6.21 25.79
C GLN A 55 -23.00 -7.61 25.22
N THR A 56 -22.53 -7.88 23.99
CA THR A 56 -22.69 -9.20 23.37
C THR A 56 -21.72 -10.25 23.93
N SER A 57 -20.52 -9.85 24.39
CA SER A 57 -19.38 -10.73 24.70
C SER A 57 -18.84 -11.54 23.49
N SER A 58 -19.54 -11.51 22.35
CA SER A 58 -19.10 -12.08 21.07
C SER A 58 -18.13 -11.16 20.35
N PRO A 59 -17.32 -11.68 19.41
CA PRO A 59 -16.43 -10.86 18.58
C PRO A 59 -17.21 -9.84 17.76
N VAL A 60 -16.72 -8.61 17.71
CA VAL A 60 -17.28 -7.51 16.90
C VAL A 60 -16.23 -7.01 15.94
N LEU A 61 -16.53 -7.03 14.65
CA LEU A 61 -15.72 -6.43 13.59
C LEU A 61 -16.15 -4.98 13.39
N TYR A 62 -15.23 -4.05 13.60
CA TYR A 62 -15.34 -2.66 13.16
C TYR A 62 -14.50 -2.52 11.89
N PHE A 63 -15.10 -2.15 10.77
CA PHE A 63 -14.42 -1.98 9.49
C PHE A 63 -14.56 -0.54 9.01
N TYR A 64 -13.49 -0.03 8.43
CA TYR A 64 -13.39 1.32 7.90
C TYR A 64 -12.61 1.29 6.59
N ILE A 65 -13.11 2.04 5.61
CA ILE A 65 -12.36 2.37 4.39
C ILE A 65 -12.41 3.87 4.15
N PHE A 66 -11.27 4.45 3.79
CA PHE A 66 -11.16 5.86 3.43
C PHE A 66 -10.77 5.99 1.96
N ASP A 67 -11.56 6.76 1.21
CA ASP A 67 -11.34 7.06 -0.21
C ASP A 67 -11.16 5.84 -1.12
N SER A 68 -11.62 4.66 -0.68
CA SER A 68 -11.40 3.37 -1.37
C SER A 68 -9.93 2.97 -1.47
N ASP A 69 -9.06 3.54 -0.64
CA ASP A 69 -7.61 3.33 -0.72
C ASP A 69 -7.03 2.73 0.56
N TYR A 70 -7.55 3.15 1.70
CA TYR A 70 -7.03 2.76 3.01
C TYR A 70 -8.05 1.91 3.74
N ILE A 71 -7.68 0.67 4.03
CA ILE A 71 -8.49 -0.23 4.86
C ILE A 71 -7.95 -0.27 6.28
N TYR A 72 -8.88 -0.14 7.23
CA TYR A 72 -8.66 -0.34 8.65
C TYR A 72 -9.74 -1.23 9.21
N PHE A 73 -9.37 -2.17 10.08
CA PHE A 73 -10.37 -2.87 10.84
C PHE A 73 -9.86 -3.31 12.22
N GLU A 74 -10.80 -3.43 13.15
CA GLU A 74 -10.56 -3.94 14.48
C GLU A 74 -11.53 -5.07 14.80
N PHE A 75 -11.00 -6.10 15.45
CA PHE A 75 -11.82 -7.04 16.20
C PHE A 75 -11.84 -6.63 17.66
N LEU A 76 -13.05 -6.49 18.20
CA LEU A 76 -13.31 -6.15 19.58
C LEU A 76 -14.00 -7.31 20.30
N GLN A 77 -13.63 -7.53 21.55
CA GLN A 77 -14.32 -8.47 22.43
C GLN A 77 -14.29 -7.92 23.86
N ASN A 78 -15.43 -7.96 24.55
CA ASN A 78 -15.56 -7.46 25.92
C ASN A 78 -15.10 -5.99 26.09
N GLY A 79 -15.34 -5.15 25.08
CA GLY A 79 -14.95 -3.73 25.07
C GLY A 79 -13.47 -3.46 24.76
N LYS A 80 -12.69 -4.49 24.41
CA LYS A 80 -11.24 -4.38 24.15
C LYS A 80 -10.91 -4.78 22.72
N ILE A 81 -9.90 -4.12 22.15
CA ILE A 81 -9.36 -4.46 20.83
C ILE A 81 -8.48 -5.70 20.97
N VAL A 82 -8.91 -6.80 20.37
CA VAL A 82 -8.21 -8.09 20.39
C VAL A 82 -7.37 -8.32 19.13
N ALA A 83 -7.72 -7.69 18.00
CA ALA A 83 -6.89 -7.59 16.81
C ALA A 83 -7.15 -6.28 16.04
N ARG A 84 -6.15 -5.79 15.31
CA ARG A 84 -6.21 -4.56 14.51
C ARG A 84 -5.37 -4.69 13.25
N TYR A 85 -5.93 -4.22 12.14
CA TYR A 85 -5.26 -4.01 10.87
C TYR A 85 -5.34 -2.55 10.41
N SER A 86 -4.27 -2.07 9.78
CA SER A 86 -4.14 -0.72 9.21
C SER A 86 -3.22 -0.78 7.98
N ASP A 87 -3.65 -0.23 6.85
CA ASP A 87 -2.82 -0.09 5.65
C ASP A 87 -1.76 1.03 5.74
N ASP A 88 -1.95 2.01 6.61
CA ASP A 88 -1.19 3.27 6.69
C ASP A 88 0.02 3.20 7.64
N GLU A 89 0.23 2.05 8.29
CA GLU A 89 1.27 1.77 9.30
C GLU A 89 1.33 2.73 10.51
N PHE A 90 0.63 3.87 10.51
CA PHE A 90 0.53 4.82 11.64
C PHE A 90 -0.09 4.18 12.87
N SER A 91 -1.01 3.24 12.68
CA SER A 91 -1.54 2.42 13.75
C SER A 91 -0.92 1.02 13.71
N THR A 92 -0.20 0.65 14.78
CA THR A 92 0.55 -0.62 14.78
C THR A 92 -0.42 -1.80 14.70
N ASN A 93 -0.23 -2.62 13.67
CA ASN A 93 -0.95 -3.88 13.48
C ASN A 93 -0.84 -4.75 14.75
N LYS A 94 -1.95 -5.32 15.18
CA LYS A 94 -2.04 -6.08 16.45
C LYS A 94 -2.73 -7.41 16.23
N ASN A 95 -2.04 -8.50 16.62
CA ASN A 95 -2.63 -9.85 16.76
C ASN A 95 -3.45 -10.33 15.54
N LEU A 96 -3.07 -9.93 14.32
CA LEU A 96 -3.76 -10.30 13.08
C LEU A 96 -3.91 -11.82 12.93
N TYR A 97 -2.89 -12.57 13.36
CA TYR A 97 -2.87 -14.02 13.27
C TYR A 97 -3.74 -14.73 14.30
N GLY A 98 -4.32 -14.02 15.28
CA GLY A 98 -5.32 -14.53 16.20
C GLY A 98 -6.76 -14.47 15.66
N ILE A 99 -7.00 -13.73 14.57
CA ILE A 99 -8.32 -13.57 13.96
C ILE A 99 -8.94 -14.91 13.51
N PRO A 100 -8.22 -15.84 12.84
CA PRO A 100 -8.78 -17.13 12.48
C PRO A 100 -9.33 -17.89 13.71
N THR A 101 -8.56 -17.95 14.80
CA THR A 101 -8.99 -18.61 16.05
C THR A 101 -10.20 -17.92 16.66
N LEU A 102 -10.23 -16.59 16.65
CA LEU A 102 -11.36 -15.79 17.15
C LEU A 102 -12.68 -16.12 16.44
N LEU A 103 -12.61 -16.44 15.15
CA LEU A 103 -13.77 -16.76 14.30
C LEU A 103 -14.02 -18.28 14.17
N GLY A 104 -13.23 -19.11 14.85
CA GLY A 104 -13.33 -20.57 14.75
C GLY A 104 -12.92 -21.15 13.40
N TYR A 105 -12.02 -20.48 12.67
CA TYR A 105 -11.51 -20.95 11.38
C TYR A 105 -10.38 -21.97 11.56
N GLY A 106 -10.33 -22.95 10.67
CA GLY A 106 -9.35 -24.03 10.72
C GLY A 106 -7.95 -23.64 10.26
N ASP A 107 -7.08 -24.65 10.18
CA ASP A 107 -5.70 -24.48 9.73
C ASP A 107 -5.63 -23.97 8.28
N GLY A 108 -4.65 -23.10 8.00
CA GLY A 108 -4.44 -22.48 6.68
C GLY A 108 -5.00 -21.06 6.52
N TYR A 109 -6.06 -20.70 7.27
CA TYR A 109 -6.68 -19.37 7.21
C TYR A 109 -5.73 -18.25 7.63
N LYS A 110 -4.77 -18.53 8.52
CA LYS A 110 -3.68 -17.60 8.87
C LYS A 110 -2.87 -17.17 7.62
N LYS A 111 -2.46 -18.14 6.80
CA LYS A 111 -1.67 -17.89 5.58
C LYS A 111 -2.53 -17.19 4.53
N ARG A 112 -3.81 -17.57 4.42
CA ARG A 112 -4.79 -16.91 3.55
C ARG A 112 -4.93 -15.42 3.91
N LEU A 113 -5.23 -15.11 5.17
CA LEU A 113 -5.35 -13.74 5.65
C LEU A 113 -4.07 -12.94 5.39
N SER A 114 -2.89 -13.49 5.70
CA SER A 114 -1.62 -12.82 5.43
C SER A 114 -1.45 -12.45 3.95
N LYS A 115 -1.90 -13.29 3.01
CA LYS A 115 -1.83 -12.94 1.58
C LYS A 115 -2.84 -11.87 1.19
N ILE A 116 -4.06 -11.94 1.73
CA ILE A 116 -5.12 -10.96 1.47
C ILE A 116 -4.68 -9.58 1.96
N LEU A 117 -4.14 -9.49 3.18
CA LEU A 117 -3.65 -8.21 3.73
C LEU A 117 -2.46 -7.64 2.95
N ASN A 118 -1.71 -8.48 2.22
CA ASN A 118 -0.64 -8.04 1.32
C ASN A 118 -1.10 -7.73 -0.10
N CYS A 119 -2.39 -7.91 -0.42
CA CYS A 119 -2.99 -7.41 -1.65
C CYS A 119 -2.87 -5.89 -1.63
N ASP A 120 -2.36 -5.30 -2.70
CA ASP A 120 -2.18 -3.86 -2.72
C ASP A 120 -3.53 -3.18 -3.01
N ASP A 121 -4.28 -3.68 -4.00
CA ASP A 121 -5.58 -3.14 -4.45
C ASP A 121 -6.67 -3.21 -3.37
N ALA A 122 -7.15 -2.06 -2.92
CA ALA A 122 -8.13 -1.97 -1.84
C ALA A 122 -9.51 -2.55 -2.20
N ASP A 123 -9.96 -2.45 -3.46
CA ASP A 123 -11.22 -3.04 -3.92
C ASP A 123 -11.13 -4.57 -3.95
N GLU A 124 -10.06 -5.11 -4.55
CA GLU A 124 -9.78 -6.55 -4.55
C GLU A 124 -9.57 -7.07 -3.12
N LYS A 125 -8.82 -6.34 -2.27
CA LYS A 125 -8.64 -6.66 -0.86
C LYS A 125 -9.97 -6.68 -0.12
N THR A 126 -10.85 -5.70 -0.35
CA THR A 126 -12.18 -5.67 0.25
C THR A 126 -12.98 -6.91 -0.16
N GLY A 127 -13.05 -7.23 -1.45
CA GLY A 127 -13.76 -8.43 -1.94
C GLY A 127 -13.18 -9.74 -1.36
N LEU A 128 -11.85 -9.83 -1.26
CA LEU A 128 -11.17 -10.96 -0.62
C LEU A 128 -11.45 -11.05 0.87
N LEU A 129 -11.52 -9.93 1.59
CA LEU A 129 -11.89 -9.88 3.01
C LEU A 129 -13.37 -10.22 3.22
N GLU A 130 -14.27 -9.78 2.34
CA GLU A 130 -15.68 -10.14 2.36
C GLU A 130 -15.88 -11.66 2.20
N GLU A 131 -15.17 -12.30 1.27
CA GLU A 131 -15.15 -13.77 1.10
C GLU A 131 -14.47 -14.47 2.29
N TYR A 132 -13.39 -13.91 2.81
CA TYR A 132 -12.64 -14.50 3.93
C TYR A 132 -13.47 -14.52 5.23
N PHE A 133 -14.12 -13.41 5.56
CA PHE A 133 -14.98 -13.29 6.74
C PHE A 133 -16.37 -13.89 6.51
N GLY A 134 -16.84 -13.93 5.26
CA GLY A 134 -18.21 -14.31 4.91
C GLY A 134 -19.22 -13.24 5.34
N VAL A 135 -18.89 -11.95 5.22
CA VAL A 135 -19.77 -10.83 5.53
C VAL A 135 -19.56 -9.69 4.53
N CYS A 136 -20.63 -8.99 4.15
CA CYS A 136 -20.51 -7.78 3.34
C CYS A 136 -19.98 -6.64 4.22
N LEU A 137 -18.78 -6.16 3.92
CA LEU A 137 -18.08 -5.13 4.68
C LEU A 137 -18.54 -3.73 4.29
N LEU A 138 -19.08 -3.57 3.08
CA LEU A 138 -19.62 -2.32 2.55
C LEU A 138 -21.15 -2.38 2.34
N PRO A 139 -21.97 -2.54 3.40
CA PRO A 139 -23.43 -2.60 3.28
C PRO A 139 -24.02 -1.20 3.05
N PHE A 140 -23.90 -0.68 1.83
CA PHE A 140 -24.45 0.63 1.45
C PHE A 140 -25.96 0.72 1.73
N SER A 141 -26.40 1.90 2.17
CA SER A 141 -27.78 2.15 2.61
C SER A 141 -28.83 1.78 1.55
N GLU A 142 -28.47 1.99 0.30
CA GLU A 142 -29.21 1.73 -0.93
C GLU A 142 -29.46 0.23 -1.15
N CYS A 143 -28.56 -0.62 -0.64
CA CYS A 143 -28.61 -2.08 -0.78
C CYS A 143 -29.31 -2.76 0.40
N LEU A 144 -29.67 -2.04 1.48
CA LEU A 144 -30.27 -2.63 2.69
C LEU A 144 -31.63 -3.32 2.46
N SER A 145 -32.29 -3.02 1.35
CA SER A 145 -33.52 -3.67 0.90
C SER A 145 -33.29 -4.96 0.12
N ASP A 146 -32.08 -5.18 -0.42
CA ASP A 146 -31.72 -6.34 -1.24
C ASP A 146 -30.84 -7.31 -0.45
N PHE A 147 -31.49 -8.33 0.11
CA PHE A 147 -30.82 -9.37 0.88
C PHE A 147 -29.78 -10.14 0.06
N VAL A 148 -30.02 -10.32 -1.24
CA VAL A 148 -29.14 -11.11 -2.10
C VAL A 148 -27.81 -10.37 -2.32
N MET A 149 -27.87 -9.06 -2.49
CA MET A 149 -26.68 -8.21 -2.68
C MET A 149 -25.79 -8.13 -1.44
N LEU A 150 -26.36 -8.25 -0.23
CA LEU A 150 -25.63 -8.13 1.04
C LEU A 150 -25.18 -9.47 1.61
N LYS A 151 -25.69 -10.58 1.09
CA LYS A 151 -25.26 -11.91 1.50
C LYS A 151 -23.84 -12.17 0.99
N ARG A 152 -22.97 -12.59 1.89
CA ARG A 152 -21.66 -13.16 1.57
C ARG A 152 -21.57 -14.56 2.15
N THR A 153 -20.81 -15.40 1.46
CA THR A 153 -20.54 -16.76 1.91
C THR A 153 -19.04 -16.90 2.02
N LYS A 154 -18.60 -17.58 3.07
CA LYS A 154 -17.21 -17.96 3.19
C LYS A 154 -16.89 -19.05 2.16
N ASP A 155 -16.05 -18.72 1.20
CA ASP A 155 -15.60 -19.60 0.11
C ASP A 155 -14.10 -19.35 -0.15
N ASP A 156 -13.50 -20.00 -1.16
CA ASP A 156 -12.12 -19.85 -1.59
C ASP A 156 -12.00 -19.37 -3.05
N LYS A 157 -13.11 -19.10 -3.75
CA LYS A 157 -13.11 -18.82 -5.19
C LYS A 157 -12.31 -17.58 -5.54
N LEU A 158 -12.65 -16.41 -4.97
CA LEU A 158 -11.95 -15.15 -5.24
C LEU A 158 -10.49 -15.25 -4.78
N TYR A 159 -10.24 -15.87 -3.63
CA TYR A 159 -8.89 -16.09 -3.14
C TYR A 159 -8.03 -16.93 -4.10
N ASN A 160 -8.58 -18.01 -4.67
CA ASN A 160 -7.85 -18.85 -5.61
C ASN A 160 -7.57 -18.10 -6.92
N GLU A 161 -8.55 -17.35 -7.45
CA GLU A 161 -8.36 -16.50 -8.62
C GLU A 161 -7.25 -15.45 -8.39
N PHE A 162 -7.27 -14.78 -7.24
CA PHE A 162 -6.23 -13.84 -6.82
C PHE A 162 -4.85 -14.50 -6.74
N VAL A 163 -4.75 -15.68 -6.12
CA VAL A 163 -3.47 -16.39 -5.98
C VAL A 163 -2.89 -16.79 -7.33
N GLU A 164 -3.72 -17.24 -8.28
CA GLU A 164 -3.25 -17.58 -9.63
C GLU A 164 -2.81 -16.34 -10.42
N LYS A 165 -3.53 -15.22 -10.30
CA LYS A 165 -3.11 -13.94 -10.89
C LYS A 165 -1.76 -13.46 -10.34
N GLU A 166 -1.61 -13.40 -9.01
CA GLU A 166 -0.36 -12.98 -8.36
C GLU A 166 0.81 -13.92 -8.72
N LYS A 167 0.57 -15.24 -8.85
CA LYS A 167 1.61 -16.19 -9.28
C LYS A 167 2.14 -15.91 -10.69
N ALA A 168 1.35 -15.31 -11.58
CA ALA A 168 1.77 -15.01 -12.94
C ALA A 168 2.73 -13.81 -12.99
N ILE A 169 2.48 -12.80 -12.14
CA ILE A 169 3.22 -11.54 -12.13
C ILE A 169 4.33 -11.49 -11.07
N TYR A 170 4.40 -12.48 -10.17
CA TYR A 170 5.37 -12.52 -9.08
C TYR A 170 6.37 -13.69 -9.22
N SER A 171 7.57 -13.52 -8.64
CA SER A 171 8.55 -14.59 -8.41
C SER A 171 9.06 -15.30 -9.67
N LYS A 172 9.20 -16.64 -9.63
CA LYS A 172 9.84 -17.46 -10.67
C LYS A 172 9.16 -17.37 -12.04
N ASN A 173 7.87 -17.02 -12.09
CA ASN A 173 7.09 -16.96 -13.32
C ASN A 173 7.00 -15.55 -13.93
N ALA A 174 7.35 -14.50 -13.17
CA ALA A 174 7.35 -13.14 -13.71
C ALA A 174 8.35 -13.03 -14.87
N SER A 175 7.94 -12.37 -15.96
CA SER A 175 8.78 -12.16 -17.15
C SER A 175 9.95 -11.21 -16.88
N ILE A 176 9.84 -10.39 -15.84
CA ILE A 176 10.83 -9.39 -15.43
C ILE A 176 11.15 -9.59 -13.95
N VAL A 177 12.43 -9.54 -13.61
CA VAL A 177 12.93 -9.66 -12.25
C VAL A 177 13.90 -8.53 -11.93
N LEU A 178 14.00 -8.18 -10.64
CA LEU A 178 15.03 -7.30 -10.13
C LEU A 178 16.23 -8.10 -9.61
N GLU A 179 17.41 -7.83 -10.15
CA GLU A 179 18.69 -8.34 -9.67
C GLU A 179 19.39 -7.27 -8.84
N LEU A 180 19.84 -7.60 -7.62
CA LEU A 180 20.68 -6.70 -6.83
C LEU A 180 22.08 -6.67 -7.45
N VAL A 181 22.50 -5.52 -7.98
CA VAL A 181 23.81 -5.35 -8.64
C VAL A 181 24.85 -4.69 -7.74
N ALA A 182 24.43 -3.81 -6.83
CA ALA A 182 25.32 -3.17 -5.87
C ALA A 182 24.63 -2.93 -4.52
N GLU A 183 25.40 -3.03 -3.44
CA GLU A 183 24.97 -2.68 -2.08
C GLU A 183 26.07 -1.89 -1.38
N TYR A 184 25.73 -0.72 -0.85
CA TYR A 184 26.62 0.18 -0.13
C TYR A 184 26.07 0.41 1.27
N LYS A 185 26.86 0.14 2.30
CA LYS A 185 26.52 0.56 3.66
C LYS A 185 26.65 2.08 3.76
N GLY A 186 25.65 2.74 4.31
CA GLY A 186 25.62 4.20 4.41
C GLY A 186 24.29 4.78 3.96
N LYS A 187 24.22 6.11 3.95
CA LYS A 187 23.00 6.87 3.71
C LYS A 187 23.23 7.87 2.58
N ILE A 188 22.23 8.03 1.72
CA ILE A 188 22.19 9.09 0.70
C ILE A 188 21.29 10.23 1.14
N PHE A 189 21.64 11.44 0.73
CA PHE A 189 20.91 12.67 0.99
C PHE A 189 20.78 13.48 -0.30
N TRP A 190 19.62 14.11 -0.50
CA TRP A 190 19.34 14.93 -1.69
C TRP A 190 19.94 16.33 -1.65
N ASP A 191 20.28 16.81 -0.45
CA ASP A 191 20.58 18.23 -0.25
C ASP A 191 21.78 18.45 0.67
N TYR A 192 22.29 19.69 0.65
CA TYR A 192 23.17 20.34 1.62
C TYR A 192 22.30 21.34 2.43
N PHE A 193 21.67 20.92 3.52
CA PHE A 193 20.93 21.76 4.49
C PHE A 193 20.01 22.87 3.90
N GLY A 194 18.77 22.53 3.53
CA GLY A 194 17.67 23.50 3.41
C GLY A 194 17.58 24.24 2.07
N SER A 195 18.26 23.78 1.02
CA SER A 195 18.07 24.30 -0.34
C SER A 195 16.94 23.56 -1.04
N PHE A 196 16.02 24.29 -1.67
CA PHE A 196 14.99 23.72 -2.54
C PHE A 196 15.54 23.40 -3.94
N THR A 197 16.81 23.02 -4.06
CA THR A 197 17.46 22.73 -5.34
C THR A 197 18.06 21.34 -5.37
N GLN A 198 17.93 20.66 -6.50
CA GLN A 198 18.46 19.31 -6.71
C GLN A 198 19.28 19.27 -7.99
N LYS A 199 20.16 18.28 -8.09
CA LYS A 199 20.79 17.88 -9.35
C LYS A 199 20.39 16.45 -9.60
N GLU A 200 19.84 16.18 -10.78
CA GLU A 200 19.36 14.85 -11.13
C GLU A 200 20.47 13.82 -10.94
N HIS A 201 20.07 12.69 -10.35
CA HIS A 201 20.93 11.54 -10.11
C HIS A 201 22.17 11.81 -9.24
N CYS A 202 22.26 12.96 -8.58
CA CYS A 202 23.38 13.31 -7.74
C CYS A 202 22.94 13.41 -6.27
N TYR A 203 23.73 12.82 -5.38
CA TYR A 203 23.43 12.71 -3.96
C TYR A 203 24.68 13.03 -3.13
N LEU A 204 24.48 13.38 -1.87
CA LEU A 204 25.53 13.26 -0.87
C LEU A 204 25.46 11.87 -0.26
N PHE A 205 26.59 11.21 -0.09
CA PHE A 205 26.70 9.90 0.52
C PHE A 205 27.59 9.96 1.76
N GLY A 206 27.16 9.34 2.86
CA GLY A 206 27.88 9.32 4.13
C GLY A 206 27.92 7.93 4.79
N TYR A 207 29.02 7.68 5.53
CA TYR A 207 29.31 6.42 6.24
C TYR A 207 29.46 6.63 7.77
N GLU A 208 29.61 5.53 8.52
CA GLU A 208 29.74 5.37 9.98
C GLU A 208 30.47 6.50 10.76
N SER A 209 29.74 7.58 11.10
CA SER A 209 29.78 8.33 12.37
C SER A 209 29.13 9.73 12.22
N GLU A 210 28.78 10.36 13.34
CA GLU A 210 28.22 11.74 13.43
C GLU A 210 29.12 12.84 12.83
N ARG A 211 30.34 12.52 12.37
CA ARG A 211 31.36 13.47 11.88
C ARG A 211 31.97 13.11 10.52
N ALA A 212 31.42 12.13 9.80
CA ALA A 212 31.96 11.74 8.50
C ALA A 212 31.70 12.83 7.44
N GLU A 213 32.73 13.15 6.65
CA GLU A 213 32.61 14.02 5.48
C GLU A 213 31.67 13.37 4.45
N LEU A 214 30.65 14.12 4.03
CA LEU A 214 29.73 13.68 3.00
C LEU A 214 30.43 13.76 1.65
N THR A 215 30.39 12.66 0.91
CA THR A 215 30.97 12.59 -0.44
C THR A 215 29.87 12.83 -1.47
N PRO A 216 29.99 13.82 -2.35
CA PRO A 216 29.12 13.93 -3.50
C PRO A 216 29.29 12.70 -4.40
N VAL A 217 28.17 12.06 -4.75
CA VAL A 217 28.12 10.91 -5.63
C VAL A 217 27.09 11.10 -6.74
N ARG A 218 27.32 10.48 -7.89
CA ARG A 218 26.37 10.34 -8.98
C ARG A 218 25.91 8.89 -9.08
N PHE A 219 24.61 8.69 -9.21
CA PHE A 219 24.04 7.44 -9.64
C PHE A 219 24.20 7.31 -11.17
N CYS A 220 24.97 6.33 -11.62
CA CYS A 220 25.29 6.11 -13.03
C CYS A 220 24.65 4.83 -13.60
N GLY A 221 23.56 4.36 -12.98
CA GLY A 221 22.92 3.10 -13.33
C GLY A 221 23.45 1.94 -12.49
N GLU A 222 24.63 1.40 -12.78
CA GLU A 222 25.12 0.19 -12.09
C GLU A 222 25.83 0.47 -10.74
N GLN A 223 26.26 1.71 -10.52
CA GLN A 223 27.07 2.10 -9.37
C GLN A 223 26.83 3.55 -8.93
N LEU A 224 27.36 3.88 -7.75
CA LEU A 224 27.55 5.25 -7.29
C LEU A 224 29.00 5.68 -7.56
N GLU A 225 29.18 6.77 -8.29
CA GLU A 225 30.49 7.33 -8.64
C GLU A 225 30.74 8.61 -7.85
N ALA A 226 31.90 8.74 -7.20
CA ALA A 226 32.26 9.99 -6.54
C ALA A 226 32.45 11.12 -7.57
N ILE A 227 31.90 12.29 -7.29
CA ILE A 227 32.05 13.50 -8.11
C ILE A 227 32.60 14.66 -7.28
N SER A 228 33.14 15.67 -7.94
CA SER A 228 33.66 16.84 -7.23
C SER A 228 32.52 17.70 -6.66
N GLU A 229 32.81 18.47 -5.60
CA GLU A 229 31.84 19.44 -5.06
C GLU A 229 31.45 20.50 -6.10
N GLU A 230 32.40 20.91 -6.94
CA GLU A 230 32.13 21.85 -8.03
C GLU A 230 31.10 21.25 -9.00
N GLU A 231 31.29 20.00 -9.42
CA GLU A 231 30.34 19.30 -10.28
C GLU A 231 28.99 19.13 -9.59
N PHE A 232 28.94 18.77 -8.31
CA PHE A 232 27.69 18.62 -7.56
C PHE A 232 26.90 19.94 -7.47
N ASN A 233 27.59 21.08 -7.36
CA ASN A 233 26.96 22.39 -7.20
C ASN A 233 26.53 23.06 -8.53
N GLN A 234 27.05 22.61 -9.68
CA GLN A 234 26.69 23.15 -10.98
C GLN A 234 25.35 22.59 -11.51
N ASN A 235 24.59 23.45 -12.21
CA ASN A 235 23.33 23.12 -12.90
C ASN A 235 22.24 22.54 -11.99
N ARG A 236 22.22 22.93 -10.72
CA ARG A 236 21.14 22.60 -9.80
C ARG A 236 19.85 23.30 -10.23
N ILE A 237 18.76 22.56 -10.27
CA ILE A 237 17.42 23.05 -10.61
C ILE A 237 16.56 23.13 -9.35
N LEU A 238 15.51 23.95 -9.37
CA LEU A 238 14.51 23.93 -8.29
C LEU A 238 13.89 22.54 -8.20
N ARG A 239 13.81 22.00 -6.98
CA ARG A 239 13.17 20.73 -6.69
C ARG A 239 11.70 20.85 -7.05
N ASN A 240 11.33 20.20 -8.14
CA ASN A 240 9.95 20.11 -8.58
C ASN A 240 9.47 18.67 -8.34
N TYR A 241 8.38 18.52 -7.60
CA TYR A 241 7.76 17.21 -7.34
C TYR A 241 6.87 16.75 -8.51
N VAL A 242 6.92 17.46 -9.63
CA VAL A 242 6.11 17.15 -10.81
C VAL A 242 6.88 16.15 -11.67
N CYS A 243 6.26 15.00 -11.90
CA CYS A 243 6.74 14.01 -12.84
C CYS A 243 6.81 14.62 -14.26
N GLU A 244 7.98 14.58 -14.91
CA GLU A 244 8.18 15.26 -16.19
C GLU A 244 7.34 14.68 -17.33
N PHE A 245 7.02 13.39 -17.25
CA PHE A 245 6.34 12.65 -18.31
C PHE A 245 4.85 12.41 -18.05
N CYS A 246 4.33 12.75 -16.87
CA CYS A 246 2.90 12.64 -16.58
C CYS A 246 2.41 13.63 -15.53
N LYS A 247 1.13 13.99 -15.61
CA LYS A 247 0.41 14.66 -14.53
C LYS A 247 -0.33 13.61 -13.73
N ILE A 248 -0.16 13.64 -12.40
CA ILE A 248 -0.98 12.83 -11.49
C ILE A 248 -2.23 13.62 -11.12
N GLU A 249 -3.40 13.06 -11.39
CA GLU A 249 -4.68 13.56 -10.89
C GLU A 249 -5.08 12.78 -9.67
N TYR A 250 -5.06 13.46 -8.52
CA TYR A 250 -5.51 12.92 -7.25
C TYR A 250 -7.02 13.03 -7.14
N GLY A 251 -7.67 11.91 -6.81
CA GLY A 251 -9.10 11.78 -6.61
C GLY A 251 -9.42 10.43 -5.95
N ILE A 252 -10.69 10.02 -5.92
CA ILE A 252 -11.13 8.69 -5.43
C ILE A 252 -10.39 7.56 -6.16
N THR A 253 -10.03 7.80 -7.41
CA THR A 253 -9.09 6.98 -8.15
C THR A 253 -7.98 7.90 -8.63
N CYS A 254 -6.72 7.54 -8.35
CA CYS A 254 -5.58 8.27 -8.86
C CYS A 254 -5.29 7.89 -10.31
N TYR A 255 -4.95 8.89 -11.11
CA TYR A 255 -4.62 8.66 -12.51
C TYR A 255 -3.32 9.33 -12.92
N ALA A 256 -2.52 8.63 -13.72
CA ALA A 256 -1.45 9.24 -14.50
C ALA A 256 -2.01 9.64 -15.88
N ILE A 257 -1.83 10.90 -16.26
CA ILE A 257 -2.09 11.41 -17.61
C ILE A 257 -0.73 11.71 -18.24
N PHE A 258 -0.33 10.88 -19.19
CA PHE A 258 0.98 10.97 -19.83
C PHE A 258 1.00 12.09 -20.88
N ASN A 259 2.08 12.86 -20.89
CA ASN A 259 2.30 13.92 -21.88
C ASN A 259 3.20 13.44 -23.03
N ASP A 260 3.57 14.35 -23.94
CA ASP A 260 4.37 14.03 -25.13
C ASP A 260 5.85 13.69 -24.81
N SER A 261 6.32 13.89 -23.58
CA SER A 261 7.65 13.45 -23.11
C SER A 261 7.67 11.96 -22.76
N ALA A 262 6.51 11.33 -22.56
CA ALA A 262 6.42 9.88 -22.39
C ALA A 262 6.68 9.16 -23.74
N PRO A 263 7.09 7.88 -23.72
CA PRO A 263 7.15 7.07 -24.93
C PRO A 263 5.82 7.08 -25.69
N LYS A 264 5.89 7.03 -27.03
CA LYS A 264 4.74 7.25 -27.93
C LYS A 264 3.52 6.39 -27.61
N GLN A 265 3.74 5.18 -27.12
CA GLN A 265 2.68 4.26 -26.74
C GLN A 265 1.93 4.66 -25.45
N TYR A 266 2.46 5.57 -24.63
CA TYR A 266 1.78 6.13 -23.46
C TYR A 266 1.30 7.56 -23.67
N ALA A 267 1.91 8.32 -24.59
CA ALA A 267 1.58 9.73 -24.82
C ALA A 267 0.07 9.96 -24.96
N ASN A 268 -0.46 10.92 -24.19
CA ASN A 268 -1.88 11.29 -24.12
C ASN A 268 -2.83 10.18 -23.65
N LYS A 269 -2.31 9.05 -23.13
CA LYS A 269 -3.11 8.03 -22.46
C LYS A 269 -3.30 8.37 -20.97
N LYS A 270 -4.36 7.79 -20.41
CA LYS A 270 -4.71 7.86 -19.00
C LYS A 270 -4.65 6.46 -18.39
N MET A 271 -3.86 6.30 -17.33
CA MET A 271 -3.74 5.07 -16.55
C MET A 271 -4.34 5.26 -15.16
N ASN A 272 -5.14 4.29 -14.71
CA ASN A 272 -5.48 4.17 -13.29
C ASN A 272 -4.23 3.72 -12.53
N LEU A 273 -3.85 4.47 -11.48
CA LEU A 273 -2.78 4.14 -10.56
C LEU A 273 -3.37 3.47 -9.32
N PRO A 274 -3.51 2.13 -9.30
CA PRO A 274 -4.07 1.43 -8.14
C PRO A 274 -3.25 1.77 -6.89
N ASN A 275 -3.91 2.12 -5.78
CA ASN A 275 -3.27 2.43 -4.48
C ASN A 275 -2.17 3.49 -4.54
N HIS A 276 -2.36 4.53 -5.36
CA HIS A 276 -1.41 5.64 -5.46
C HIS A 276 -0.01 5.21 -5.90
N LEU A 277 0.10 4.11 -6.67
CA LEU A 277 1.38 3.76 -7.28
C LEU A 277 1.93 4.97 -8.04
N CYS A 278 3.17 5.35 -7.74
CA CYS A 278 3.80 6.51 -8.33
C CYS A 278 4.56 6.10 -9.61
N PRO A 279 4.32 6.74 -10.76
CA PRO A 279 5.16 6.59 -11.93
C PRO A 279 6.60 7.02 -11.62
N LEU A 280 7.54 6.08 -11.74
CA LEU A 280 8.96 6.31 -11.48
C LEU A 280 9.70 6.69 -12.76
N GLY A 281 9.40 6.04 -13.87
CA GLY A 281 10.06 6.26 -15.15
C GLY A 281 9.72 5.19 -16.17
N PHE A 282 10.55 5.11 -17.22
CA PHE A 282 10.46 4.07 -18.24
C PHE A 282 11.79 3.32 -18.32
N ASP A 283 11.69 2.00 -18.43
CA ASP A 283 12.87 1.17 -18.66
C ASP A 283 13.41 1.33 -20.09
N THR A 284 14.53 0.67 -20.41
CA THR A 284 15.14 0.78 -21.75
C THR A 284 14.28 0.22 -22.88
N LYS A 285 13.25 -0.57 -22.54
CA LYS A 285 12.24 -1.08 -23.48
C LYS A 285 10.99 -0.21 -23.53
N ASN A 286 11.03 0.96 -22.91
CA ASN A 286 9.91 1.89 -22.78
C ASN A 286 8.71 1.29 -22.06
N ARG A 287 8.89 0.36 -21.11
CA ARG A 287 7.82 -0.11 -20.23
C ARG A 287 7.74 0.82 -19.03
N LEU A 288 6.52 1.08 -18.56
CA LEU A 288 6.30 1.96 -17.42
C LEU A 288 6.73 1.24 -16.13
N VAL A 289 7.55 1.92 -15.34
CA VAL A 289 7.96 1.48 -14.01
C VAL A 289 7.20 2.29 -12.97
N LEU A 290 6.52 1.59 -12.08
CA LEU A 290 5.75 2.17 -10.99
C LEU A 290 6.35 1.75 -9.65
N MET A 291 6.36 2.67 -8.69
CA MET A 291 6.75 2.42 -7.30
C MET A 291 5.52 2.39 -6.40
N GLY A 292 5.48 1.43 -5.46
CA GLY A 292 4.56 1.43 -4.33
C GLY A 292 5.24 0.91 -3.07
N GLY A 293 5.58 1.81 -2.14
CA GLY A 293 6.32 1.46 -0.93
C GLY A 293 7.62 0.68 -1.25
N GLN A 294 7.74 -0.54 -0.72
CA GLN A 294 8.87 -1.45 -0.94
C GLN A 294 8.67 -2.41 -2.13
N LYS A 295 7.90 -2.00 -3.14
CA LYS A 295 7.60 -2.79 -4.33
C LYS A 295 7.77 -1.95 -5.59
N ILE A 296 8.26 -2.59 -6.64
CA ILE A 296 8.32 -2.09 -8.00
C ILE A 296 7.37 -2.90 -8.88
N TYR A 297 6.64 -2.21 -9.74
CA TYR A 297 5.71 -2.81 -10.68
C TYR A 297 6.10 -2.38 -12.10
N ILE A 298 5.94 -3.29 -13.05
CA ILE A 298 6.16 -3.00 -14.47
C ILE A 298 4.83 -3.13 -15.19
N ALA A 299 4.46 -2.08 -15.92
CA ALA A 299 3.29 -2.09 -16.79
C ALA A 299 3.71 -2.14 -18.26
N ASP A 300 2.99 -2.92 -19.05
CA ASP A 300 3.16 -2.97 -20.51
C ASP A 300 2.50 -1.77 -21.22
N GLU A 301 2.54 -1.77 -22.55
CA GLU A 301 1.96 -0.72 -23.40
C GLU A 301 0.43 -0.62 -23.35
N ASP A 302 -0.21 -1.69 -22.87
CA ASP A 302 -1.64 -1.76 -22.57
C ASP A 302 -1.96 -1.27 -21.15
N MET A 303 -0.95 -0.77 -20.42
CA MET A 303 -1.04 -0.30 -19.03
C MET A 303 -1.47 -1.41 -18.05
N LYS A 304 -1.16 -2.67 -18.38
CA LYS A 304 -1.38 -3.82 -17.49
C LYS A 304 -0.12 -4.14 -16.73
N ILE A 305 -0.26 -4.39 -15.42
CA ILE A 305 0.86 -4.85 -14.59
C ILE A 305 1.25 -6.27 -15.02
N ILE A 306 2.49 -6.41 -15.52
CA ILE A 306 3.05 -7.68 -16.01
C ILE A 306 4.13 -8.25 -15.10
N ALA A 307 4.69 -7.44 -14.19
CA ALA A 307 5.64 -7.89 -13.21
C ALA A 307 5.55 -7.07 -11.92
N LYS A 308 5.81 -7.74 -10.80
CA LYS A 308 5.86 -7.15 -9.45
C LYS A 308 7.05 -7.73 -8.70
N SER A 309 7.90 -6.86 -8.16
CA SER A 309 9.11 -7.24 -7.44
C SER A 309 9.24 -6.48 -6.13
N SER A 310 9.56 -7.19 -5.05
CA SER A 310 9.92 -6.54 -3.78
C SER A 310 11.35 -6.03 -3.82
N ILE A 311 11.54 -4.84 -3.26
CA ILE A 311 12.83 -4.21 -3.03
C ILE A 311 13.05 -4.04 -1.53
N LYS A 312 14.31 -3.88 -1.12
CA LYS A 312 14.66 -3.44 0.24
C LYS A 312 14.91 -1.94 0.25
N GLY A 313 14.28 -1.24 1.19
CA GLY A 313 14.32 0.21 1.27
C GLY A 313 13.28 0.87 0.36
N GLU A 314 13.28 2.19 0.37
CA GLU A 314 12.42 3.02 -0.48
C GLU A 314 13.14 3.34 -1.78
N CYS A 315 12.40 3.42 -2.89
CA CYS A 315 13.00 3.84 -4.15
C CYS A 315 13.29 5.34 -4.11
N VAL A 316 14.49 5.69 -4.56
CA VAL A 316 15.01 7.05 -4.54
C VAL A 316 15.10 7.57 -5.97
N ASP A 317 15.53 6.74 -6.91
CA ASP A 317 15.83 7.17 -8.27
C ASP A 317 15.78 6.00 -9.26
N MET A 318 15.75 6.35 -10.55
CA MET A 318 15.81 5.40 -11.65
C MET A 318 16.55 5.97 -12.86
N ILE A 319 17.44 5.16 -13.45
CA ILE A 319 18.12 5.46 -14.72
C ILE A 319 18.06 4.22 -15.60
N GLY A 320 17.34 4.32 -16.72
CA GLY A 320 17.17 3.20 -17.65
C GLY A 320 16.62 1.97 -16.93
N ASP A 321 17.37 0.87 -16.89
CA ASP A 321 16.95 -0.37 -16.22
C ASP A 321 17.33 -0.44 -14.74
N PHE A 322 17.95 0.60 -14.18
CA PHE A 322 18.51 0.58 -12.84
C PHE A 322 17.69 1.40 -11.85
N ILE A 323 17.49 0.85 -10.66
CA ILE A 323 16.67 1.43 -9.59
C ILE A 323 17.54 1.58 -8.34
N LEU A 324 17.67 2.81 -7.85
CA LEU A 324 18.36 3.15 -6.62
C LEU A 324 17.37 3.11 -5.45
N THR A 325 17.71 2.39 -4.39
CA THR A 325 16.91 2.35 -3.16
C THR A 325 17.76 2.67 -1.94
N ALA A 326 17.13 3.22 -0.89
CA ALA A 326 17.77 3.51 0.38
C ALA A 326 16.91 3.06 1.56
N SER A 327 17.55 2.64 2.65
CA SER A 327 16.88 2.36 3.94
C SER A 327 17.29 3.35 5.02
N GLY A 328 16.38 3.63 5.96
CA GLY A 328 16.51 4.68 6.98
C GLY A 328 15.72 5.93 6.58
N ASP A 329 15.47 6.87 7.51
CA ASP A 329 14.81 8.15 7.19
C ASP A 329 15.72 8.99 6.28
N SER A 330 15.69 8.73 4.97
CA SER A 330 16.65 9.26 3.99
C SER A 330 16.50 10.75 3.69
N PHE A 331 15.57 11.45 4.34
CA PHE A 331 15.08 12.73 3.81
C PHE A 331 15.04 13.88 4.81
N CYS A 332 15.04 13.60 6.12
CA CYS A 332 14.89 14.62 7.16
C CYS A 332 16.05 14.52 8.16
N GLY A 333 17.13 15.26 7.90
CA GLY A 333 18.26 15.45 8.83
C GLY A 333 19.49 14.59 8.51
N TYR A 334 20.67 15.16 8.75
CA TYR A 334 21.97 14.45 8.73
C TYR A 334 22.16 13.62 9.99
N GLU A 335 21.15 12.84 10.33
CA GLU A 335 21.26 11.88 11.40
C GLU A 335 21.90 10.62 10.83
N TYR A 336 22.97 10.23 11.51
CA TYR A 336 23.64 8.97 11.25
C TYR A 336 22.71 7.81 11.59
N ASP A 337 22.48 6.93 10.62
CA ASP A 337 21.79 5.66 10.84
C ASP A 337 22.75 4.49 10.54
N PRO A 338 23.23 3.76 11.55
CA PRO A 338 24.15 2.63 11.38
C PRO A 338 23.57 1.46 10.58
N LYS A 339 22.25 1.43 10.38
CA LYS A 339 21.55 0.40 9.60
C LYS A 339 21.19 0.88 8.19
N ALA A 340 21.48 2.13 7.85
CA ALA A 340 21.23 2.65 6.52
C ALA A 340 22.04 1.88 5.48
N THR A 341 21.39 1.56 4.37
CA THR A 341 22.00 0.84 3.27
C THR A 341 21.39 1.34 1.98
N VAL A 342 22.24 1.55 0.98
CA VAL A 342 21.88 1.95 -0.37
C VAL A 342 22.05 0.74 -1.26
N ARG A 343 21.10 0.52 -2.16
CA ARG A 343 21.09 -0.63 -3.07
C ARG A 343 20.78 -0.17 -4.47
N ILE A 344 21.37 -0.86 -5.43
CA ILE A 344 21.05 -0.69 -6.84
C ILE A 344 20.54 -2.02 -7.34
N TYR A 345 19.35 -1.99 -7.93
CA TYR A 345 18.76 -3.13 -8.62
C TYR A 345 18.75 -2.88 -10.12
N ARG A 346 18.91 -3.95 -10.91
CA ARG A 346 18.73 -3.95 -12.36
C ARG A 346 17.47 -4.73 -12.74
N LEU A 347 16.67 -4.17 -13.63
CA LEU A 347 15.58 -4.87 -14.31
C LEU A 347 16.16 -5.81 -15.37
N ASN A 348 15.85 -7.09 -15.24
CA ASN A 348 16.26 -8.13 -16.19
C ASN A 348 15.05 -8.90 -16.70
N GLU A 349 15.12 -9.31 -17.96
CA GLU A 349 14.22 -10.32 -18.49
C GLU A 349 14.68 -11.72 -18.12
N LYS A 350 13.72 -12.63 -18.03
CA LYS A 350 13.95 -14.01 -17.67
C LYS A 350 14.11 -14.95 -18.84
#